data_AF-A0A1K1PTD8-F1
#
_entry.id   AF-A0A1K1PTD8-F1
#
_cell.length_a   1.000
_cell.length_b   1.000
_cell.length_c   1.000
_cell.angle_alpha   90.00
_cell.angle_beta   90.00
_cell.angle_gamma   90.00
#
_symmetry.space_group_name_H-M   'P 1'
#
loop_
_entity.id
_entity.type
_entity.pdbx_description
1 polymer ?
#
loop_
_entity_poly.entity_id
_entity_poly.type
_entity_poly.pdbx_seq_one_letter_code
_entity_poly.pdbx_strand_id
1 'polypeptide(L)'
;MEYERYISDGLIEKHFLGFTSLEEEEDLRIHLNIFPELHTEMEDVERRIERAAFKDAPMPPAHIKVALMQRIAREEATRQANVSSRMQNKVYRDVAPPEDKITVHIGWKIFLIFFLSSIALSLLAILLYYRQVVGK
;
A
#
# COMPACT_ATOMS: atom_id res chain seq x y z
N MET A 1 35.08 -4.26 -14.38
CA MET A 1 33.79 -3.77 -14.92
C MET A 1 33.52 -2.35 -14.41
N GLU A 2 32.66 -1.56 -15.04
CA GLU A 2 32.50 -0.13 -14.70
C GLU A 2 31.99 0.14 -13.27
N TYR A 3 31.24 -0.78 -12.66
CA TYR A 3 30.73 -0.64 -11.29
C TYR A 3 31.80 -0.81 -10.20
N GLU A 4 32.91 -1.53 -10.47
CA GLU A 4 34.01 -1.72 -9.51
C GLU A 4 34.72 -0.40 -9.19
N ARG A 5 34.64 0.60 -10.08
CA ARG A 5 35.13 1.95 -9.79
C ARG A 5 34.40 2.59 -8.62
N TYR A 6 33.07 2.46 -8.54
CA TYR A 6 32.29 3.05 -7.44
C TYR A 6 32.59 2.42 -6.08
N ILE A 7 32.94 1.13 -6.08
CA ILE A 7 33.35 0.38 -4.90
C ILE A 7 34.78 0.78 -4.50
N SER A 8 35.69 0.88 -5.47
CA SER A 8 37.11 1.18 -5.20
C SER A 8 37.40 2.63 -4.86
N ASP A 9 36.64 3.58 -5.41
CA ASP A 9 36.81 5.02 -5.19
C ASP A 9 36.22 5.49 -3.83
N GLY A 10 35.55 4.59 -3.10
CA GLY A 10 34.96 4.88 -1.79
C GLY A 10 33.81 5.87 -1.85
N LEU A 11 33.15 5.99 -3.01
CA LEU A 11 32.05 6.93 -3.21
C LEU A 11 30.84 6.58 -2.32
N ILE A 12 30.62 5.28 -2.09
CA ILE A 12 29.54 4.78 -1.24
C ILE A 12 29.77 5.20 0.23
N GLU A 13 30.99 5.03 0.75
CA GLU A 13 31.36 5.49 2.09
C GLU A 13 31.21 7.01 2.22
N LYS A 14 31.68 7.76 1.21
CA LYS A 14 31.54 9.22 1.16
C LYS A 14 30.07 9.64 1.20
N HIS A 15 29.20 8.90 0.52
CA HIS A 15 27.75 9.15 0.45
C HIS A 15 27.10 8.96 1.83
N PHE A 16 27.32 7.82 2.48
CA PHE A 16 26.77 7.57 3.82
C PHE A 16 27.26 8.55 4.88
N LEU A 17 28.49 9.05 4.74
CA LEU A 17 29.05 10.05 5.66
C LEU A 17 28.62 11.49 5.34
N GLY A 18 27.89 11.71 4.23
CA GLY A 18 27.38 13.02 3.84
C GLY A 18 28.46 13.96 3.27
N PHE A 19 29.56 13.42 2.76
CA PHE A 19 30.64 14.21 2.15
C PHE A 19 30.54 14.31 0.62
N THR A 20 29.58 13.62 0.00
CA THR A 20 29.40 13.55 -1.44
C THR A 20 28.84 14.86 -2.00
N SER A 21 29.32 15.26 -3.18
CA SER A 21 28.78 16.42 -3.90
C SER A 21 27.46 16.09 -4.58
N LEU A 22 26.66 17.10 -4.92
CA LEU A 22 25.35 16.89 -5.56
C LEU A 22 25.45 16.18 -6.92
N GLU A 23 26.53 16.39 -7.66
CA GLU A 23 26.78 15.74 -8.96
C GLU A 23 27.09 14.25 -8.77
N GLU A 24 27.96 13.94 -7.82
CA GLU A 24 28.31 12.56 -7.48
C GLU A 24 27.12 11.76 -6.90
N GLU A 25 26.23 12.41 -6.16
CA GLU A 25 25.03 11.77 -5.62
C GLU A 25 24.03 11.42 -6.73
N GLU A 26 23.88 12.30 -7.72
CA GLU A 26 23.05 12.04 -8.90
C GLU A 26 23.64 10.90 -9.74
N ASP A 27 24.96 10.91 -9.97
CA ASP A 27 25.65 9.83 -10.67
C ASP A 27 25.47 8.49 -9.96
N LEU A 28 25.63 8.45 -8.64
CA LEU A 28 25.40 7.24 -7.83
C LEU A 28 23.94 6.76 -7.97
N ARG A 29 22.97 7.68 -7.93
CA ARG A 29 21.54 7.35 -8.10
C ARG A 29 21.23 6.72 -9.45
N ILE A 30 21.82 7.26 -10.53
CA ILE A 30 21.66 6.71 -11.88
C ILE A 30 22.23 5.29 -11.93
N HIS A 31 23.43 5.09 -11.37
CA HIS A 31 24.13 3.80 -11.40
C HIS A 31 23.47 2.73 -10.53
N LEU A 32 22.83 3.11 -9.41
CA LEU A 32 22.05 2.19 -8.58
C LEU A 32 20.88 1.56 -9.35
N ASN A 33 20.28 2.28 -10.30
CA ASN A 33 19.20 1.75 -11.12
C ASN A 33 19.71 0.79 -12.23
N ILE A 34 20.99 0.89 -12.60
CA ILE A 34 21.60 0.10 -13.68
C ILE A 34 22.24 -1.18 -13.12
N PHE A 35 22.85 -1.09 -11.94
CA PHE A 35 23.65 -2.17 -11.35
C PHE A 35 23.09 -2.58 -9.98
N PRO A 36 22.31 -3.67 -9.89
CA PRO A 36 21.77 -4.15 -8.61
C PRO A 36 22.85 -4.63 -7.64
N GLU A 37 24.05 -4.98 -8.12
CA GLU A 37 25.18 -5.36 -7.28
C GLU A 37 25.63 -4.24 -6.34
N LEU A 38 25.43 -2.98 -6.77
CA LEU A 38 25.77 -1.81 -5.99
C LEU A 38 24.90 -1.67 -4.73
N HIS A 39 23.67 -2.19 -4.75
CA HIS A 39 22.82 -2.26 -3.56
C HIS A 39 23.39 -3.20 -2.49
N THR A 40 23.90 -4.37 -2.89
CA THR A 40 24.53 -5.31 -1.96
C THR A 40 25.74 -4.67 -1.26
N GLU A 41 26.58 -3.97 -2.03
CA GLU A 41 27.73 -3.26 -1.48
C GLU A 41 27.32 -2.09 -0.58
N MET A 42 26.26 -1.36 -0.92
CA MET A 42 25.70 -0.32 -0.04
C MET A 42 25.28 -0.88 1.32
N GLU A 43 24.57 -2.01 1.34
CA GLU A 43 24.14 -2.66 2.59
C GLU A 43 25.32 -3.16 3.44
N ASP A 44 26.39 -3.62 2.79
CA ASP A 44 27.61 -4.07 3.47
C ASP A 44 28.40 -2.89 4.06
N VAL A 45 28.51 -1.79 3.32
CA VAL A 45 29.11 -0.54 3.81
C VAL A 45 28.30 0.07 4.95
N GLU A 46 26.97 0.11 4.82
CA GLU A 46 26.07 0.60 5.88
C GLU A 46 26.29 -0.18 7.18
N ARG A 47 26.29 -1.52 7.12
CA ARG A 47 26.55 -2.37 8.30
C ARG A 47 27.95 -2.16 8.88
N ARG A 48 28.97 -1.91 8.05
CA ARG A 48 30.32 -1.60 8.52
C ARG A 48 30.34 -0.28 9.29
N ILE A 49 29.71 0.76 8.76
CA ILE A 49 29.61 2.08 9.39
C ILE A 49 28.80 2.00 10.68
N GLU A 50 27.66 1.31 10.66
CA GLU A 50 26.81 1.10 11.84
C GLU A 50 27.60 0.43 12.97
N ARG A 51 28.31 -0.67 12.69
CA ARG A 51 29.15 -1.35 13.70
C ARG A 51 30.23 -0.43 14.26
N ALA A 52 30.87 0.38 13.41
CA ALA A 52 31.87 1.35 13.86
C ALA A 52 31.24 2.42 14.76
N ALA A 53 30.09 2.97 14.37
CA ALA A 53 29.37 3.98 15.13
C ALA A 53 28.89 3.45 16.51
N PHE A 54 28.39 2.21 16.57
CA PHE A 54 27.96 1.60 17.83
C PHE A 54 29.11 1.22 18.75
N LYS A 55 30.25 0.81 18.20
CA LYS A 55 31.43 0.44 19.00
C LYS A 55 31.92 1.61 19.85
N ASP A 56 31.90 2.82 19.30
CA ASP A 56 32.41 4.02 19.95
C ASP A 56 31.28 4.91 20.51
N ALA A 57 30.05 4.39 20.58
CA ALA A 57 28.89 5.17 20.99
C ALA A 57 28.94 5.54 22.49
N PRO A 58 28.90 6.84 22.84
CA PRO A 58 28.80 7.25 24.24
C PRO A 58 27.41 6.91 24.79
N MET A 59 27.34 6.55 26.08
CA MET A 59 26.05 6.30 26.72
C MET A 59 25.21 7.59 26.73
N PRO A 60 24.00 7.59 26.13
CA PRO A 60 23.19 8.79 26.11
C PRO A 60 22.70 9.13 27.53
N PRO A 61 22.52 10.41 27.87
CA PRO A 61 21.96 10.80 29.16
C PRO A 61 20.55 10.23 29.37
N ALA A 62 20.29 9.67 30.55
CA ALA A 62 19.03 8.98 30.84
C ALA A 62 17.76 9.84 30.62
N HIS A 63 17.86 11.16 30.81
CA HIS A 63 16.74 12.08 30.64
C HIS A 63 16.29 12.24 29.18
N ILE A 64 17.18 12.00 28.20
CA ILE A 64 16.85 12.13 26.77
C ILE A 64 15.82 11.08 26.36
N LYS A 65 15.98 9.84 26.83
CA LYS A 65 15.01 8.77 26.59
C LYS A 65 13.63 9.13 27.14
N VAL A 66 13.57 9.66 28.36
CA VAL A 66 12.31 10.06 29.01
C VAL A 66 11.64 11.19 28.23
N ALA A 67 12.40 12.23 27.84
CA ALA A 67 11.87 13.35 27.07
C ALA A 67 11.33 12.91 25.69
N LEU A 68 12.03 12.02 25.00
CA LEU A 68 11.60 11.46 23.72
C LEU A 68 10.32 10.63 23.86
N MET A 69 10.25 9.73 24.85
CA MET A 69 9.06 8.93 25.08
C MET A 69 7.84 9.78 25.43
N GLN A 70 8.02 10.83 26.23
CA GLN A 70 6.95 11.78 26.53
C GLN A 70 6.50 12.55 25.29
N ARG A 71 7.43 12.96 24.42
CA ARG A 71 7.11 13.63 23.16
C ARG A 71 6.30 12.73 22.23
N ILE A 72 6.74 11.49 22.04
CA ILE A 72 6.03 10.48 21.23
C ILE A 72 4.61 10.27 21.77
N ALA A 73 4.47 10.06 23.09
CA ALA A 73 3.16 9.87 23.71
C ALA A 73 2.21 11.08 23.51
N ARG A 74 2.74 12.31 23.57
CA ARG A 74 1.95 13.53 23.29
C ARG A 74 1.54 13.62 21.82
N GLU A 75 2.44 13.32 20.89
CA GLU A 75 2.15 13.31 19.46
C GLU A 75 1.08 12.25 19.12
N GLU A 76 1.16 11.07 19.72
CA GLU A 76 0.16 10.01 19.57
C GLU A 76 -1.20 10.39 20.17
N ALA A 77 -1.23 10.95 21.38
CA ALA A 77 -2.46 11.44 22.00
C ALA A 77 -3.14 12.52 21.14
N THR A 78 -2.34 13.41 20.54
CA THR A 78 -2.83 14.44 19.62
C THR A 78 -3.41 13.83 18.35
N ARG A 79 -2.73 12.84 17.75
CA ARG A 79 -3.26 12.11 16.58
C ARG A 79 -4.59 11.42 16.90
N GLN A 80 -4.70 10.77 18.06
CA GLN A 80 -5.93 10.11 18.48
C GLN A 80 -7.08 11.10 18.74
N ALA A 81 -6.79 12.25 19.37
CA ALA A 81 -7.76 13.33 19.57
C ALA A 81 -8.26 13.93 18.25
N ASN A 82 -7.38 14.05 17.26
CA ASN A 82 -7.75 14.53 15.92
C ASN A 82 -8.62 13.52 15.15
N VAL A 83 -8.39 12.21 15.36
CA VAL A 83 -9.24 11.16 14.78
C VAL A 83 -10.62 11.12 15.45
N SER A 84 -10.69 11.22 16.77
CA SER A 84 -11.95 11.19 17.51
C SER A 84 -12.81 12.44 17.27
N SER A 85 -12.22 13.63 17.20
CA SER A 85 -12.92 14.87 16.81
C SER A 85 -13.43 14.83 15.37
N ARG A 86 -12.66 14.24 14.44
CA ARG A 86 -13.11 14.02 13.05
C ARG A 86 -14.27 13.01 12.96
N MET A 87 -14.36 12.07 13.89
CA MET A 87 -15.47 11.11 13.96
C MET A 87 -16.73 11.72 14.59
N GLN A 88 -16.58 12.59 15.59
CA GLN A 88 -17.69 13.33 16.21
C GLN A 88 -18.29 14.40 15.28
N ASN A 89 -17.48 14.97 14.37
CA ASN A 89 -17.95 15.91 13.34
C ASN A 89 -18.50 15.20 12.09
N LYS A 90 -19.21 14.08 12.26
CA LYS A 90 -20.09 13.52 11.23
C LYS A 90 -21.53 13.84 11.61
N VAL A 91 -21.97 15.04 11.23
CA VAL A 91 -23.39 15.40 11.31
C VAL A 91 -24.10 14.67 10.17
N TYR A 92 -24.74 13.54 10.50
CA TYR A 92 -25.68 12.89 9.59
C TYR A 92 -26.91 13.80 9.48
N ARG A 93 -26.97 14.63 8.43
CA ARG A 93 -28.22 15.29 8.06
C ARG A 93 -29.05 14.27 7.30
N ASP A 94 -30.22 13.95 7.84
CA ASP A 94 -31.27 13.26 7.10
C ASP A 94 -31.70 14.15 5.94
N VAL A 95 -31.02 13.97 4.81
CA VAL A 95 -31.42 14.58 3.54
C VAL A 95 -32.57 13.74 3.00
N ALA A 96 -33.73 14.37 2.83
CA ALA A 96 -34.86 13.75 2.16
C ALA A 96 -34.39 13.21 0.79
N PRO A 97 -34.76 11.97 0.43
CA PRO A 97 -34.27 11.36 -0.81
C PRO A 97 -34.69 12.22 -2.03
N PRO A 98 -33.78 12.45 -3.00
CA PRO A 98 -34.08 13.24 -4.19
C PRO A 98 -35.20 12.60 -5.01
N GLU A 99 -36.13 13.43 -5.50
CA GLU A 99 -37.38 13.01 -6.16
C GLU A 99 -37.19 12.25 -7.48
N ASP A 100 -36.02 12.36 -8.12
CA ASP A 100 -35.71 11.72 -9.40
C ASP A 100 -35.12 10.31 -9.27
N LYS A 101 -35.80 9.40 -8.55
CA LYS A 101 -35.54 7.96 -8.65
C LYS A 101 -36.66 7.28 -9.43
N ILE A 102 -36.39 6.97 -10.69
CA ILE A 102 -37.23 6.08 -11.51
C ILE A 102 -37.14 4.68 -10.91
N THR A 103 -38.06 4.36 -9.99
CA THR A 103 -38.20 3.01 -9.46
C THR A 103 -38.98 2.16 -10.45
N VAL A 104 -38.40 1.04 -10.88
CA VAL A 104 -39.11 0.08 -11.73
C VAL A 104 -40.29 -0.49 -10.95
N HIS A 105 -41.48 -0.48 -11.56
CA HIS A 105 -42.71 -0.97 -10.94
C HIS A 105 -42.54 -2.45 -10.56
N ILE A 106 -42.98 -2.83 -9.36
CA ILE A 106 -42.85 -4.20 -8.82
C ILE A 106 -43.42 -5.26 -9.78
N GLY A 107 -44.46 -4.91 -10.54
CA GLY A 107 -45.03 -5.78 -11.58
C GLY A 107 -44.05 -6.19 -12.67
N TRP A 108 -43.12 -5.31 -13.07
CA TRP A 108 -42.15 -5.61 -14.13
C TRP A 108 -41.12 -6.65 -13.67
N LYS A 109 -40.77 -6.64 -12.38
CA LYS A 109 -39.87 -7.64 -11.78
C LYS A 109 -40.53 -9.03 -11.76
N ILE A 110 -41.81 -9.10 -11.39
CA ILE A 110 -42.58 -10.36 -11.35
C ILE A 110 -42.76 -10.90 -12.78
N PHE A 111 -43.06 -10.02 -13.74
CA PHE A 111 -43.18 -10.39 -15.15
C PHE A 111 -41.88 -11.02 -15.68
N LEU A 112 -40.72 -10.41 -15.41
CA LEU A 112 -39.42 -10.95 -15.81
C LEU A 112 -39.14 -12.33 -15.23
N ILE A 113 -39.44 -12.55 -13.95
CA ILE A 113 -39.24 -13.84 -13.28
C ILE A 113 -40.11 -14.92 -13.94
N PHE A 114 -41.39 -14.61 -14.19
CA PHE A 114 -42.31 -15.56 -14.84
C PHE A 114 -41.85 -15.90 -16.26
N PHE A 115 -41.48 -14.89 -17.06
CA PHE A 115 -41.00 -15.08 -18.42
C PHE A 115 -39.73 -15.94 -18.47
N LEU A 116 -38.75 -15.67 -17.60
CA LEU A 116 -37.52 -16.46 -17.52
C LEU A 116 -37.79 -17.91 -17.12
N SER A 117 -38.73 -18.13 -16.18
CA SER A 117 -39.12 -19.48 -15.76
C SER A 117 -39.80 -20.27 -16.88
N SER A 118 -40.62 -19.61 -17.69
CA SER A 118 -41.30 -20.21 -18.84
C SER A 118 -40.31 -20.68 -19.91
N ILE A 119 -39.30 -19.87 -20.22
CA ILE A 119 -38.23 -20.24 -21.17
C ILE A 119 -37.43 -21.44 -20.63
N ALA A 120 -37.06 -21.43 -19.35
CA ALA A 120 -36.32 -22.53 -18.74
C ALA A 120 -37.10 -23.85 -18.79
N LEU A 121 -38.40 -23.82 -18.50
CA LEU A 121 -39.28 -24.98 -18.60
C LEU A 121 -39.42 -25.48 -20.05
N SER A 122 -39.50 -24.57 -21.02
CA SER A 122 -39.54 -24.93 -22.44
C SER A 122 -38.26 -25.64 -22.89
N LEU A 123 -37.09 -25.12 -22.52
CA LEU A 123 -35.80 -25.76 -22.82
C LEU A 123 -35.67 -27.13 -22.15
N LEU A 124 -36.11 -27.25 -20.89
CA LEU A 124 -36.13 -28.52 -20.18
C LEU A 124 -37.01 -29.55 -20.91
N ALA A 125 -38.21 -29.15 -21.35
CA ALA A 125 -39.12 -30.02 -22.09
C ALA A 125 -38.50 -30.50 -23.41
N ILE A 126 -37.80 -29.61 -24.13
CA ILE A 126 -37.07 -29.96 -25.36
C ILE A 126 -35.96 -30.98 -25.07
N LEU A 127 -35.18 -30.79 -24.01
CA LEU A 127 -34.12 -31.74 -23.62
C LEU A 127 -34.68 -33.11 -23.21
N LEU A 128 -35.79 -33.14 -22.47
CA LEU A 128 -36.46 -34.38 -22.10
C LEU A 128 -36.98 -35.12 -23.34
N TYR A 129 -37.60 -34.39 -24.28
CA TYR A 129 -38.06 -34.95 -25.55
C TYR A 129 -36.88 -35.51 -26.37
N TYR A 130 -35.80 -34.75 -26.52
CA TYR A 130 -34.60 -35.20 -27.22
C TYR A 130 -34.02 -36.47 -26.60
N ARG A 131 -33.94 -36.53 -25.26
CA ARG A 131 -33.48 -37.73 -24.54
C ARG A 131 -34.38 -38.95 -24.78
N GLN A 132 -35.69 -38.75 -24.87
CA GLN A 132 -36.64 -39.84 -25.15
C GLN A 132 -36.58 -40.33 -26.60
N VAL A 133 -36.29 -39.45 -27.56
CA VAL A 133 -36.24 -39.79 -28.99
C VAL A 133 -34.89 -40.40 -29.40
N VAL A 134 -33.77 -39.89 -28.90
CA VAL A 134 -32.42 -40.39 -29.24
C VAL A 134 -31.98 -41.55 -28.33
N GLY A 135 -32.61 -41.73 -27.16
CA GLY A 135 -32.36 -42.85 -26.24
C GLY A 135 -33.09 -44.16 -26.60
N LYS A 136 -33.64 -44.28 -27.81
CA LYS A 136 -34.18 -45.53 -28.37
C LYS A 136 -33.34 -46.01 -29.55
#